data_AF-A0A2W5Q4R3-F1
#
_entry.id   AF-A0A2W5Q4R3-F1
#
_cell.length_a   1.000
_cell.length_b   1.000
_cell.length_c   1.000
_cell.angle_alpha   90.00
_cell.angle_beta   90.00
_cell.angle_gamma   90.00
#
_symmetry.space_group_name_H-M   'P 1'
#
loop_
_entity.id
_entity.type
_entity.pdbx_description
1 polymer ?
#
loop_
_entity_poly.entity_id
_entity_poly.type
_entity_poly.pdbx_seq_one_letter_code
_entity_poly.pdbx_strand_id
1 'polypeptide(L)' 'MSSPTAVQVVAATLFALALIHTFAARQFERLAHRYPRHGGLFHLLGEVEVVFGAWAIVLVAAMALLQG' A
#
# COMPACT_ATOMS: atom_id res chain seq x y z
N MET A 1 -13.57 24.10 15.48
CA MET A 1 -12.93 23.15 14.54
C MET A 1 -12.98 21.79 15.20
N SER A 2 -13.69 20.83 14.62
CA SER A 2 -13.79 19.48 15.20
C SER A 2 -12.41 18.81 15.11
N SER A 3 -11.85 18.40 16.24
CA SER A 3 -10.59 17.66 16.25
C SER A 3 -10.76 16.37 15.43
N PRO A 4 -9.80 16.03 14.54
CA PRO A 4 -9.90 14.83 13.73
C PRO A 4 -9.98 13.61 14.64
N THR A 5 -10.91 12.69 14.35
CA THR A 5 -11.03 11.45 15.11
C THR A 5 -9.82 10.55 14.81
N ALA A 6 -9.44 9.69 15.76
CA ALA A 6 -8.33 8.75 15.56
C ALA A 6 -8.50 7.92 14.28
N VAL A 7 -9.74 7.53 13.97
CA VAL A 7 -10.10 6.79 12.74
C VAL A 7 -9.83 7.63 11.49
N GLN A 8 -10.17 8.92 11.48
CA GLN A 8 -9.89 9.80 10.34
C GLN A 8 -8.39 9.95 10.08
N VAL A 9 -7.59 10.07 11.15
CA VAL A 9 -6.12 10.16 11.04
C VAL A 9 -5.57 8.85 10.47
N VAL A 10 -5.95 7.70 11.03
CA VAL A 10 -5.48 6.39 10.55
C VAL A 10 -5.90 6.15 9.10
N ALA A 11 -7.16 6.42 8.74
CA ALA A 11 -7.64 6.27 7.38
C ALA A 11 -6.88 7.17 6.40
N ALA A 12 -6.65 8.44 6.74
CA ALA A 12 -5.90 9.37 5.91
C ALA A 12 -4.44 8.94 5.73
N THR A 13 -3.78 8.46 6.79
CA THR A 13 -2.41 7.94 6.72
C THR A 13 -2.32 6.70 5.86
N LEU A 14 -3.21 5.72 6.04
CA LEU A 14 -3.25 4.51 5.23
C LEU A 14 -3.50 4.84 3.75
N PHE A 15 -4.41 5.77 3.47
CA PHE A 15 -4.69 6.22 2.12
C PHE A 15 -3.47 6.91 1.47
N ALA A 16 -2.77 7.78 2.20
CA ALA A 16 -1.56 8.42 1.71
C ALA A 16 -0.45 7.39 1.39
N LEU A 17 -0.25 6.40 2.26
CA LEU A 17 0.70 5.32 2.02
C LEU A 17 0.30 4.46 0.81
N ALA A 18 -1.00 4.22 0.62
CA ALA A 18 -1.52 3.48 -0.54
C ALA A 18 -1.23 4.19 -1.86
N LEU A 19 -1.41 5.51 -1.91
CA LEU A 19 -1.04 6.31 -3.08
C LEU A 19 0.46 6.23 -3.34
N ILE A 20 1.30 6.45 -2.32
CA ILE A 20 2.76 6.39 -2.46
C ILE A 20 3.18 5.03 -3.05
N HIS A 21 2.66 3.93 -2.52
CA HIS A 21 2.97 2.59 -3.01
C HIS A 21 2.50 2.37 -4.46
N THR A 22 1.28 2.80 -4.80
CA THR A 22 0.71 2.63 -6.14
C THR A 22 1.51 3.40 -7.20
N PHE A 23 1.99 4.61 -6.89
CA PHE A 23 2.87 5.35 -7.79
C PHE A 23 4.30 4.79 -7.82
N ALA A 24 4.77 4.18 -6.72
CA ALA A 24 6.06 3.51 -6.66
C ALA A 24 6.09 2.15 -7.39
N ALA A 25 4.93 1.47 -7.58
CA ALA A 25 4.77 0.25 -8.38
C ALA A 25 5.47 0.36 -9.75
N ARG A 26 5.30 1.50 -10.41
CA ARG A 26 5.90 1.79 -11.73
C ARG A 26 7.42 2.02 -11.69
N GLN A 27 8.00 2.29 -10.51
CA GLN A 27 9.44 2.32 -10.32
C GLN A 27 10.00 0.91 -10.09
N PHE A 28 9.23 0.02 -9.45
CA PHE A 28 9.65 -1.37 -9.26
C PHE A 28 9.79 -2.12 -10.58
N GLU A 29 8.94 -1.87 -11.57
CA GLU A 29 9.09 -2.44 -12.92
C GLU A 29 10.42 -2.01 -13.58
N ARG A 30 10.78 -0.72 -13.46
CA ARG A 30 12.10 -0.22 -13.91
C ARG A 30 13.26 -0.80 -13.11
N LEU A 31 13.05 -1.05 -11.82
CA LEU A 31 14.05 -1.64 -10.93
C LEU A 31 14.24 -3.14 -11.22
N ALA A 32 13.19 -3.85 -11.62
CA ALA A 32 13.22 -5.26 -12.03
C ALA A 32 14.14 -5.46 -13.24
N HIS A 33 14.09 -4.55 -14.22
CA HIS A 33 15.01 -4.56 -15.36
C HIS A 33 16.47 -4.29 -14.99
N ARG A 34 16.70 -3.51 -13.92
CA ARG A 34 18.06 -3.17 -13.45
C ARG A 34 18.66 -4.22 -12.51
N TYR A 35 17.83 -4.94 -11.75
CA TYR A 35 18.24 -5.97 -10.80
C TYR A 35 17.54 -7.31 -11.09
N PRO A 36 17.99 -8.06 -12.12
CA PRO A 36 17.33 -9.28 -12.58
C PRO A 36 17.25 -10.38 -11.52
N ARG A 37 18.16 -10.38 -10.53
CA ARG A 37 18.18 -11.35 -9.42
C ARG A 37 16.96 -11.23 -8.48
N HIS A 38 16.26 -10.10 -8.50
CA HIS A 38 15.06 -9.83 -7.68
C HIS A 38 13.85 -9.42 -8.54
N GLY A 39 13.93 -9.65 -9.86
CA GLY A 39 12.90 -9.25 -10.81
C GLY A 39 11.51 -9.81 -10.49
N GLY A 40 11.42 -11.04 -9.95
CA GLY A 40 10.15 -11.65 -9.55
C GLY A 40 9.44 -10.91 -8.42
N LEU A 41 10.16 -10.48 -7.38
CA LEU A 41 9.58 -9.71 -6.27
C LEU A 41 9.12 -8.32 -6.74
N PHE A 42 9.93 -7.66 -7.57
CA PHE A 42 9.59 -6.35 -8.12
C PHE A 42 8.43 -6.39 -9.12
N HIS A 43 8.29 -7.51 -9.84
CA HIS A 43 7.16 -7.76 -10.73
C HIS A 43 5.87 -7.95 -9.93
N LEU A 44 5.89 -8.78 -8.89
CA LEU A 44 4.75 -8.97 -7.99
C LEU A 44 4.34 -7.65 -7.30
N LEU A 45 5.30 -6.83 -6.87
CA LEU A 45 5.04 -5.50 -6.30
C LEU A 45 4.52 -4.47 -7.33
N GLY A 46 4.66 -4.76 -8.63
CA GLY A 46 4.16 -3.93 -9.72
C GLY A 46 2.76 -4.32 -10.19
N GLU A 47 2.30 -5.54 -9.87
CA GLU A 47 1.01 -6.07 -10.30
C GLU A 47 -0.13 -5.41 -9.52
N VAL A 48 -1.09 -4.85 -10.26
CA VAL A 48 -2.22 -4.13 -9.67
C VAL A 48 -3.07 -5.01 -8.75
N GLU A 49 -3.17 -6.31 -9.04
CA GLU A 49 -3.88 -7.29 -8.22
C GLU A 49 -3.22 -7.49 -6.85
N VAL A 50 -1.89 -7.57 -6.80
CA VAL A 50 -1.13 -7.71 -5.56
C VAL A 50 -1.17 -6.42 -4.74
N VAL A 51 -1.01 -5.26 -5.38
CA VAL A 51 -1.09 -3.95 -4.72
C VAL A 51 -2.47 -3.76 -4.07
N PHE A 52 -3.54 -4.07 -4.79
CA PHE A 52 -4.90 -3.99 -4.26
C PHE A 52 -5.11 -4.96 -3.08
N GLY A 53 -4.69 -6.22 -3.22
CA GLY A 53 -4.80 -7.23 -2.17
C GLY A 53 -4.05 -6.86 -0.89
N ALA A 54 -2.83 -6.33 -1.00
CA ALA A 54 -2.03 -5.90 0.14
C ALA A 54 -2.72 -4.78 0.94
N TRP A 55 -3.23 -3.75 0.25
CA TRP A 55 -3.92 -2.64 0.90
C TRP A 55 -5.28 -3.03 1.49
N ALA A 56 -5.99 -3.97 0.87
CA ALA A 56 -7.22 -4.52 1.42
C ALA A 56 -6.97 -5.21 2.78
N ILE A 57 -5.92 -6.02 2.89
CA ILE A 57 -5.55 -6.68 4.15
C ILE A 57 -5.18 -5.65 5.22
N VAL A 58 -4.35 -4.66 4.88
CA VAL A 58 -3.95 -3.59 5.82
C VAL A 58 -5.16 -2.80 6.31
N LEU A 59 -6.09 -2.47 5.41
CA LEU A 59 -7.31 -1.75 5.75
C LEU A 59 -8.21 -2.57 6.69
N VAL A 60 -8.45 -3.84 6.36
CA VAL A 60 -9.26 -4.75 7.20
C VAL A 60 -8.61 -4.93 8.58
N ALA A 61 -7.29 -5.12 8.65
CA ALA A 61 -6.56 -5.25 9.91
C ALA A 61 -6.67 -3.95 10.74
N ALA A 62 -6.55 -2.78 10.11
CA ALA A 62 -6.72 -1.50 10.79
C ALA A 62 -8.14 -1.31 11.32
N MET A 63 -9.17 -1.67 10.53
CA MET A 63 -10.56 -1.64 10.99
C MET A 63 -10.78 -2.59 12.17
N ALA A 64 -10.25 -3.82 12.09
CA ALA A 64 -10.37 -4.81 13.16
C ALA A 64 -9.69 -4.35 14.46
N LEU A 65 -8.52 -3.71 14.39
CA LEU A 65 -7.82 -3.15 15.54
C LEU A 65 -8.53 -1.92 16.15
N LEU A 66 -9.25 -1.15 15.35
CA LEU A 66 -9.99 0.04 15.80
C LEU A 66 -11.39 -0.28 16.33
N GLN A 67 -11.97 -1.42 15.93
CA GLN A 67 -13.29 -1.90 16.38
C GLN A 67 -13.22 -2.97 17.47
N GLY A 68 -12.04 -3.55 17.70
CA GLY A 68 -11.78 -4.56 18.74
C GLY A 68 -11.39 -3.98 20.08
#